data_AF-A0A219ABH0-F1
#
_entry.id   AF-A0A219ABH0-F1
#
_cell.length_a   1.000
_cell.length_b   1.000
_cell.length_c   1.000
_cell.angle_alpha   90.00
_cell.angle_beta   90.00
_cell.angle_gamma   90.00
#
_symmetry.space_group_name_H-M   'P 1'
#
loop_
_entity.id
_entity.type
_entity.pdbx_description
1 polymer ?
#
loop_
_entity_poly.entity_id
_entity_poly.type
_entity_poly.pdbx_seq_one_letter_code
_entity_poly.pdbx_strand_id
1 'polypeptide(L)'
;MKLFFGLFFTITSNLLFAQKDDLYLWKKHDFYKGLDTINTFSKNYPTKLIEGSGIIRNKRNKVIGSIGFGTEITRNVDLKLVRLFNSENHFYKKNGKTPAKTINYSTYVYFDNLETPDFAKIIREETLQEKVVYSETIFFDLHKIDFNAKNLTQDEIRLRNLLNDIKN
;
A
#
# COMPACT_ATOMS: atom_id res chain seq x y z
N MET A 1 -36.09 15.00 -26.12
CA MET A 1 -35.87 13.56 -25.85
C MET A 1 -34.49 13.04 -26.26
N LYS A 2 -33.85 13.49 -27.36
CA LYS A 2 -32.52 12.97 -27.79
C LYS A 2 -31.36 13.25 -26.79
N LEU A 3 -31.40 14.37 -26.07
CA LEU A 3 -30.36 14.74 -25.09
C LEU A 3 -30.35 13.82 -23.84
N PHE A 4 -31.52 13.34 -23.41
CA PHE A 4 -31.66 12.47 -22.24
C PHE A 4 -31.10 11.06 -22.48
N PHE A 5 -31.22 10.53 -23.70
CA PHE A 5 -30.65 9.23 -24.05
C PHE A 5 -29.11 9.26 -24.12
N GLY A 6 -28.52 10.37 -24.57
CA GLY A 6 -27.05 10.53 -24.59
C GLY A 6 -26.45 10.63 -23.18
N LEU A 7 -27.12 11.35 -22.27
CA LEU A 7 -26.69 11.44 -20.86
C LEU A 7 -26.82 10.09 -20.15
N PHE A 8 -27.88 9.33 -20.41
CA PHE A 8 -28.06 7.99 -19.84
C PHE A 8 -27.01 7.01 -20.37
N PHE A 9 -26.67 7.06 -21.66
CA PHE A 9 -25.65 6.18 -22.26
C PHE A 9 -24.23 6.47 -21.74
N THR A 10 -23.91 7.72 -21.47
CA THR A 10 -22.61 8.09 -20.89
C THR A 10 -22.49 7.68 -19.41
N ILE A 11 -23.57 7.76 -18.62
CA ILE A 11 -23.54 7.31 -17.22
C ILE A 11 -23.42 5.78 -17.13
N THR A 12 -24.18 5.03 -17.94
CA THR A 12 -24.14 3.55 -17.88
C THR A 12 -22.85 2.95 -18.42
N SER A 13 -22.26 3.56 -19.46
CA SER A 13 -20.96 3.11 -19.98
C SER A 13 -19.83 3.30 -18.96
N ASN A 14 -19.73 4.47 -18.32
CA ASN A 14 -18.73 4.71 -17.28
C ASN A 14 -18.86 3.74 -16.09
N LEU A 15 -20.10 3.39 -15.70
CA LEU A 15 -20.34 2.41 -14.63
C LEU A 15 -19.83 1.01 -14.98
N LEU A 16 -20.06 0.56 -16.23
CA LEU A 16 -19.61 -0.75 -16.71
C LEU A 16 -18.08 -0.85 -16.81
N PHE A 17 -17.41 0.25 -17.21
CA PHE A 17 -15.95 0.30 -17.25
C PHE A 17 -15.33 0.25 -15.85
N ALA A 18 -15.87 1.01 -14.89
CA ALA A 18 -15.42 0.99 -13.50
C ALA A 18 -15.55 -0.42 -12.88
N GLN A 19 -16.69 -1.08 -13.07
CA GLN A 19 -16.91 -2.44 -12.57
C GLN A 19 -15.94 -3.48 -13.15
N LYS A 20 -15.54 -3.31 -14.42
CA LYS A 20 -14.57 -4.19 -15.08
C LYS A 20 -13.16 -4.00 -14.51
N ASP A 21 -12.76 -2.76 -14.23
CA ASP A 21 -11.47 -2.45 -13.63
C ASP A 21 -11.37 -2.97 -12.19
N ASP A 22 -12.44 -2.82 -11.39
CA ASP A 22 -12.49 -3.37 -10.02
C ASP A 22 -12.36 -4.90 -10.00
N LEU A 23 -13.07 -5.59 -10.92
CA LEU A 23 -12.97 -7.05 -11.05
C LEU A 23 -11.56 -7.49 -11.46
N TYR A 24 -10.91 -6.74 -12.34
CA TYR A 24 -9.54 -7.01 -12.76
C TYR A 24 -8.55 -6.87 -11.60
N LEU A 25 -8.62 -5.77 -10.84
CA LEU A 25 -7.78 -5.56 -9.66
C LEU A 25 -8.00 -6.63 -8.59
N TRP A 26 -9.25 -7.06 -8.40
CA TRP A 26 -9.57 -8.13 -7.47
C TRP A 26 -8.95 -9.48 -7.89
N LYS A 27 -8.99 -9.82 -9.19
CA LYS A 27 -8.31 -11.01 -9.71
C LYS A 27 -6.79 -10.94 -9.53
N LYS A 28 -6.19 -9.77 -9.75
CA LYS A 28 -4.75 -9.54 -9.48
C LYS A 28 -4.43 -9.72 -8.00
N HIS A 29 -5.24 -9.17 -7.10
CA HIS A 29 -5.10 -9.40 -5.68
C HIS A 29 -5.14 -10.90 -5.33
N ASP A 30 -6.12 -11.64 -5.85
CA ASP A 30 -6.26 -13.06 -5.60
C ASP A 30 -5.09 -13.90 -6.14
N PHE A 31 -4.48 -13.47 -7.23
CA PHE A 31 -3.26 -14.08 -7.76
C PHE A 31 -2.06 -13.88 -6.82
N TYR A 32 -1.90 -12.67 -6.27
CA TYR A 32 -0.73 -12.31 -5.45
C TYR A 32 -0.87 -12.58 -3.96
N LYS A 33 -2.07 -12.78 -3.41
CA LYS A 33 -2.33 -12.89 -1.96
C LYS A 33 -1.49 -13.94 -1.23
N GLY A 34 -1.04 -15.00 -1.93
CA GLY A 34 -0.14 -15.99 -1.35
C GLY A 34 1.19 -15.40 -0.90
N LEU A 35 1.68 -14.37 -1.60
CA LEU A 35 2.94 -13.68 -1.29
C LEU A 35 2.86 -12.81 -0.02
N ASP A 36 1.66 -12.51 0.49
CA ASP A 36 1.48 -11.77 1.74
C ASP A 36 1.93 -12.59 2.95
N THR A 37 1.86 -13.91 2.85
CA THR A 37 2.21 -14.85 3.92
C THR A 37 3.71 -15.12 4.02
N ILE A 38 4.50 -14.61 3.06
CA ILE A 38 5.94 -14.74 3.08
C ILE A 38 6.50 -13.93 4.24
N ASN A 39 7.14 -14.63 5.17
CA ASN A 39 7.94 -14.02 6.21
C ASN A 39 9.43 -13.98 5.83
N THR A 40 10.19 -13.23 6.62
CA THR A 40 11.60 -12.94 6.37
C THR A 40 12.54 -14.15 6.41
N PHE A 41 12.10 -15.28 6.97
CA PHE A 41 12.91 -16.49 7.15
C PHE A 41 12.64 -17.58 6.10
N SER A 42 11.78 -17.30 5.12
CA SER A 42 11.45 -18.28 4.07
C SER A 42 12.67 -18.62 3.21
N LYS A 43 13.02 -19.91 3.12
CA LYS A 43 14.11 -20.39 2.25
C LYS A 43 13.78 -20.23 0.77
N ASN A 44 12.51 -20.44 0.40
CA ASN A 44 12.05 -20.33 -0.99
C ASN A 44 11.85 -18.86 -1.41
N TYR A 45 11.78 -17.96 -0.43
CA TYR A 45 11.57 -16.54 -0.63
C TYR A 45 12.57 -15.72 0.20
N PRO A 46 13.87 -15.76 -0.14
CA PRO A 46 14.87 -14.99 0.57
C PRO A 46 14.45 -13.52 0.61
N THR A 47 14.36 -12.98 1.82
CA THR A 47 13.84 -11.63 2.06
C THR A 47 14.86 -10.81 2.83
N LYS A 48 15.22 -9.65 2.28
CA LYS A 48 16.03 -8.66 2.98
C LYS A 48 15.10 -7.73 3.75
N LEU A 49 15.29 -7.65 5.05
CA LEU A 49 14.56 -6.76 5.94
C LEU A 49 15.42 -5.54 6.28
N ILE A 50 14.84 -4.35 6.14
CA ILE A 50 15.43 -3.06 6.53
C ILE A 50 14.47 -2.41 7.50
N GLU A 51 14.89 -2.19 8.74
CA GLU A 51 14.05 -1.63 9.80
C GLU A 51 14.62 -0.35 10.37
N GLY A 52 13.76 0.43 10.99
CA GLY A 52 14.17 1.47 11.91
C GLY A 52 13.02 2.04 12.71
N SER A 53 13.36 3.01 13.54
CA SER A 53 12.40 3.62 14.45
C SER A 53 12.72 5.08 14.72
N GLY A 54 11.72 5.79 15.25
CA GLY A 54 11.82 7.19 15.62
C GLY A 54 10.86 7.56 16.74
N ILE A 55 10.97 8.79 17.22
CA ILE A 55 10.16 9.33 18.30
C ILE A 55 9.24 10.42 17.75
N ILE A 56 7.95 10.36 18.11
CA ILE A 56 6.99 11.40 17.76
C ILE A 56 6.93 12.42 18.89
N ARG A 57 7.15 13.69 18.55
CA ARG A 57 7.10 14.81 19.50
C ARG A 57 6.02 15.79 19.10
N ASN A 58 5.38 16.41 20.09
CA ASN A 58 4.44 17.50 19.84
C ASN A 58 5.16 18.85 19.65
N LYS A 59 4.41 19.91 19.34
CA LYS A 59 4.94 21.29 19.19
C LYS A 59 5.66 21.83 20.44
N ARG A 60 5.47 21.24 21.62
CA ARG A 60 6.15 21.58 22.87
C ARG A 60 7.36 20.66 23.13
N ASN A 61 7.84 19.95 22.11
CA ASN A 61 8.93 18.99 22.16
C ASN A 61 8.72 17.79 23.11
N LYS A 62 7.49 17.59 23.61
CA LYS A 62 7.16 16.44 24.48
C LYS A 62 6.96 15.20 23.62
N VAL A 63 7.52 14.08 24.06
CA VAL A 63 7.32 12.77 23.42
C VAL A 63 5.86 12.35 23.59
N ILE A 64 5.16 12.18 22.48
CA ILE A 64 3.77 11.73 22.43
C ILE A 64 3.61 10.34 21.81
N GLY A 65 4.70 9.76 21.32
CA GLY A 65 4.65 8.49 20.60
C GLY A 65 5.98 8.06 20.02
N SER A 66 5.92 7.02 19.20
CA SER A 66 7.02 6.49 18.42
C SER A 66 6.53 6.08 17.04
N ILE A 67 7.46 5.98 16.10
CA ILE A 67 7.23 5.46 14.77
C ILE A 67 8.17 4.28 14.55
N GLY A 68 7.67 3.19 13.97
CA GLY A 68 8.48 2.09 13.46
C GLY A 68 8.28 1.97 11.96
N PHE A 69 9.34 1.66 11.23
CA PHE A 69 9.26 1.41 9.79
C PHE A 69 10.01 0.13 9.44
N GLY A 70 9.52 -0.56 8.42
CA GLY A 70 10.12 -1.78 7.91
C GLY A 70 9.92 -1.88 6.40
N THR A 71 10.98 -2.22 5.67
CA THR A 71 10.92 -2.56 4.26
C THR A 71 11.46 -3.98 4.06
N GLU A 72 10.62 -4.86 3.53
CA GLU A 72 10.97 -6.20 3.12
C GLU A 72 11.11 -6.25 1.60
N ILE A 73 12.26 -6.73 1.14
CA ILE A 73 12.56 -6.96 -0.28
C ILE A 73 12.64 -8.47 -0.48
N THR A 74 11.62 -9.05 -1.09
CA THR A 74 11.46 -10.50 -1.23
C THR A 74 11.77 -10.94 -2.66
N ARG A 75 12.67 -11.92 -2.78
CA ARG A 75 13.02 -12.57 -4.04
C ARG A 75 12.56 -14.03 -4.04
N ASN A 76 12.41 -14.63 -5.21
CA ASN A 76 12.18 -16.08 -5.32
C ASN A 76 13.50 -16.88 -5.32
N VAL A 77 13.42 -18.19 -5.51
CA VAL A 77 14.59 -19.09 -5.60
C VAL A 77 15.54 -18.77 -6.76
N ASP A 78 15.03 -18.18 -7.84
CA ASP A 78 15.80 -17.73 -8.99
C ASP A 78 16.36 -16.31 -8.79
N LEU A 79 16.26 -15.76 -7.57
CA LEU A 79 16.65 -14.41 -7.18
C LEU A 79 15.87 -13.28 -7.88
N LYS A 80 14.76 -13.58 -8.56
CA LYS A 80 13.90 -12.56 -9.15
C LYS A 80 13.14 -11.81 -8.07
N LEU A 81 13.03 -10.48 -8.20
CA LEU A 81 12.20 -9.68 -7.31
C LEU A 81 10.72 -10.03 -7.52
N VAL A 82 10.00 -10.37 -6.44
CA VAL A 82 8.58 -10.77 -6.51
C VAL A 82 7.67 -9.90 -5.66
N ARG A 83 8.19 -9.34 -4.55
CA ARG A 83 7.40 -8.52 -3.65
C ARG A 83 8.28 -7.52 -2.91
N LEU A 84 7.75 -6.32 -2.75
CA LEU A 84 8.19 -5.34 -1.77
C LEU A 84 7.06 -5.13 -0.78
N PHE A 85 7.40 -5.12 0.50
CA PHE A 85 6.47 -4.76 1.55
C PHE A 85 7.09 -3.64 2.37
N ASN A 86 6.43 -2.49 2.41
CA ASN A 86 6.83 -1.35 3.23
C ASN A 86 5.75 -1.11 4.30
N SER A 87 6.15 -1.02 5.55
CA SER A 87 5.27 -0.76 6.69
C SER A 87 5.75 0.45 7.48
N GLU A 88 4.79 1.20 8.00
CA GLU A 88 5.01 2.38 8.84
C GLU A 88 3.94 2.40 9.93
N ASN A 89 4.36 2.24 11.18
CA ASN A 89 3.47 2.12 12.33
C ASN A 89 3.70 3.29 13.28
N HIS A 90 2.70 4.13 13.47
CA HIS A 90 2.73 5.28 14.36
C HIS A 90 1.99 4.97 15.65
N PHE A 91 2.72 4.86 16.75
CA PHE A 91 2.18 4.58 18.07
C PHE A 91 2.06 5.88 18.87
N TYR A 92 0.84 6.28 19.21
CA TYR A 92 0.54 7.44 20.04
C TYR A 92 0.16 6.99 21.45
N LYS A 93 0.84 7.55 22.45
CA LYS A 93 0.55 7.29 23.86
C LYS A 93 -0.78 7.92 24.25
N LYS A 94 -1.46 7.31 25.23
CA LYS A 94 -2.62 7.92 25.89
C LYS A 94 -2.22 9.29 26.43
N ASN A 95 -3.05 10.30 26.19
CA ASN A 95 -2.83 11.66 26.68
C ASN A 95 -4.13 12.24 27.25
N GLY A 96 -4.22 12.33 28.58
CA GLY A 96 -5.43 12.78 29.26
C GLY A 96 -6.64 11.90 28.91
N LYS A 97 -7.66 12.53 28.30
CA LYS A 97 -8.89 11.85 27.85
C LYS A 97 -8.76 11.19 26.46
N THR A 98 -7.69 11.48 25.71
CA THR A 98 -7.47 10.88 24.39
C THR A 98 -6.88 9.47 24.57
N PRO A 99 -7.53 8.42 24.05
CA PRO A 99 -7.03 7.04 24.14
C PRO A 99 -5.71 6.89 23.37
N ALA A 100 -4.95 5.85 23.72
CA ALA A 100 -3.82 5.43 22.90
C ALA A 100 -4.32 5.01 21.51
N LYS A 101 -3.53 5.34 20.49
CA LYS A 101 -3.88 5.15 19.09
C LYS A 101 -2.68 4.60 18.34
N THR A 102 -2.92 3.67 17.43
CA THR A 102 -1.93 3.22 16.46
C THR A 102 -2.45 3.48 15.06
N ILE A 103 -1.62 4.05 14.18
CA ILE A 103 -1.90 4.15 12.75
C ILE A 103 -0.88 3.30 12.02
N ASN A 104 -1.36 2.34 11.23
CA ASN A 104 -0.51 1.47 10.42
C ASN A 104 -0.73 1.81 8.95
N TYR A 105 0.37 2.03 8.24
CA TYR A 105 0.40 2.11 6.79
C TYR A 105 1.19 0.92 6.28
N SER A 106 0.62 0.18 5.34
CA SER A 106 1.25 -0.97 4.72
C SER A 106 1.12 -0.86 3.20
N THR A 107 2.23 -0.97 2.49
CA THR A 107 2.29 -0.88 1.04
C THR A 107 2.96 -2.15 0.51
N TYR A 108 2.22 -2.91 -0.28
CA TYR A 108 2.73 -4.06 -1.01
C TYR A 108 2.86 -3.69 -2.48
N VAL A 109 4.00 -4.02 -3.09
CA VAL A 109 4.23 -3.93 -4.53
C VAL A 109 4.66 -5.29 -5.02
N TYR A 110 3.99 -5.81 -6.03
CA TYR A 110 4.26 -7.11 -6.62
C TYR A 110 4.82 -6.95 -8.03
N PHE A 111 5.70 -7.87 -8.39
CA PHE A 111 6.43 -7.86 -9.64
C PHE A 111 6.04 -9.08 -10.46
N ASP A 112 5.96 -8.88 -11.77
CA ASP A 112 5.72 -9.97 -12.70
C ASP A 112 6.98 -10.84 -12.90
N ASN A 113 6.87 -11.86 -13.76
CA ASN A 113 7.96 -12.78 -14.06
C ASN A 113 9.16 -12.14 -14.77
N LEU A 114 9.00 -10.90 -15.26
CA LEU A 114 10.01 -10.08 -15.91
C LEU A 114 10.58 -9.00 -14.97
N GLU A 115 10.28 -9.08 -13.66
CA GLU A 115 10.70 -8.10 -12.65
C GLU A 115 10.18 -6.68 -12.92
N THR A 116 9.04 -6.57 -13.61
CA THR A 116 8.34 -5.29 -13.82
C THR A 116 7.27 -5.11 -12.73
N PRO A 117 7.14 -3.90 -12.13
CA PRO A 117 6.05 -3.63 -11.19
C PRO A 117 4.69 -3.80 -11.89
N ASP A 118 3.82 -4.64 -11.31
CA ASP A 118 2.54 -5.03 -11.93
C ASP A 118 1.36 -4.55 -11.08
N PHE A 119 1.34 -4.90 -9.80
CA PHE A 119 0.22 -4.65 -8.91
C PHE A 119 0.70 -4.05 -7.59
N ALA A 120 -0.09 -3.16 -6.99
CA ALA A 120 0.14 -2.73 -5.62
C ALA A 120 -1.13 -2.75 -4.79
N LYS A 121 -0.92 -2.95 -3.49
CA LYS A 121 -1.96 -2.91 -2.45
C LYS A 121 -1.49 -2.00 -1.32
N ILE A 122 -2.28 -1.00 -0.99
CA ILE A 122 -2.04 -0.12 0.16
C ILE A 122 -3.13 -0.38 1.18
N ILE A 123 -2.73 -0.62 2.43
CA ILE A 123 -3.61 -0.84 3.57
C ILE A 123 -3.34 0.27 4.59
N ARG A 124 -4.41 0.87 5.09
CA ARG A 124 -4.37 1.88 6.16
C ARG A 124 -5.27 1.43 7.29
N GLU A 125 -4.72 1.28 8.47
CA GLU A 125 -5.49 0.85 9.64
C GLU A 125 -5.29 1.80 10.82
N GLU A 126 -6.37 2.05 11.52
CA GLU A 126 -6.36 2.76 12.80
C GLU A 126 -6.86 1.85 13.90
N THR A 127 -6.07 1.72 14.95
CA THR A 127 -6.41 0.98 16.16
C THR A 127 -6.52 1.93 17.34
N LEU A 128 -7.63 1.87 18.07
CA LEU A 128 -7.84 2.56 19.34
C LEU A 128 -8.07 1.53 20.44
N GLN A 129 -7.27 1.56 21.51
CA GLN A 129 -7.37 0.60 22.62
C GLN A 129 -7.44 -0.87 22.13
N GLU A 130 -6.50 -1.24 21.26
CA GLU A 130 -6.39 -2.61 20.71
C GLU A 130 -7.57 -3.05 19.82
N LYS A 131 -8.47 -2.14 19.45
CA LYS A 131 -9.55 -2.40 18.47
C LYS A 131 -9.33 -1.63 17.19
N VAL A 132 -9.41 -2.32 16.05
CA VAL A 132 -9.40 -1.69 14.73
C VAL A 132 -10.71 -0.91 14.57
N VAL A 133 -10.60 0.41 14.43
CA VAL A 133 -11.74 1.32 14.26
C VAL A 133 -11.89 1.81 12.82
N TYR A 134 -10.83 1.69 12.03
CA TYR A 134 -10.81 2.02 10.61
C TYR A 134 -9.82 1.10 9.89
N SER A 135 -10.22 0.61 8.73
CA SER A 135 -9.38 -0.14 7.81
C SER A 135 -9.80 0.20 6.38
N GLU A 136 -8.84 0.56 5.56
CA GLU A 136 -9.02 0.83 4.13
C GLU A 136 -7.97 0.06 3.37
N THR A 137 -8.37 -0.56 2.25
CA THR A 137 -7.46 -1.21 1.30
C THR A 137 -7.71 -0.63 -0.09
N ILE A 138 -6.64 -0.18 -0.74
CA ILE A 138 -6.66 0.40 -2.08
C ILE A 138 -5.76 -0.44 -2.98
N PHE A 139 -6.26 -0.76 -4.16
CA PHE A 139 -5.54 -1.54 -5.18
C PHE A 139 -5.13 -0.65 -6.35
N PHE A 140 -3.95 -0.92 -6.91
CA PHE A 140 -3.42 -0.19 -8.04
C PHE A 140 -2.92 -1.15 -9.13
N ASP A 141 -3.28 -0.86 -10.37
CA ASP A 141 -2.64 -1.41 -11.56
C ASP A 141 -1.47 -0.50 -11.93
N LEU A 142 -0.24 -0.95 -11.69
CA LEU A 142 0.95 -0.12 -11.83
C LEU A 142 1.28 0.19 -13.29
N HIS A 143 0.77 -0.60 -14.25
CA HIS A 143 0.93 -0.33 -15.67
C HIS A 143 0.11 0.87 -16.15
N LYS A 144 -0.94 1.25 -15.41
CA LYS A 144 -1.79 2.40 -15.72
C LYS A 144 -1.28 3.72 -15.12
N ILE A 145 -0.26 3.68 -14.27
CA ILE A 145 0.26 4.86 -13.58
C ILE A 145 1.46 5.43 -14.34
N ASP A 146 1.36 6.69 -14.76
CA ASP A 146 2.53 7.45 -15.23
C ASP A 146 3.26 8.08 -14.04
N PHE A 147 4.26 7.38 -13.51
CA PHE A 147 5.06 7.86 -12.38
C PHE A 147 5.89 9.14 -12.66
N ASN A 148 5.98 9.57 -13.93
CA ASN A 148 6.64 10.82 -14.30
C ASN A 148 5.67 12.01 -14.38
N ALA A 149 4.37 11.78 -14.20
CA ALA A 149 3.37 12.83 -14.20
C ALA A 149 3.63 13.87 -13.09
N LYS A 150 3.29 15.14 -13.38
CA LYS A 150 3.44 16.23 -12.41
C LYS A 150 2.44 16.17 -11.25
N ASN A 151 1.27 15.58 -11.49
CA ASN A 151 0.13 15.59 -10.57
C ASN A 151 -0.19 14.17 -10.10
N LEU A 152 0.71 13.59 -9.29
CA LEU A 152 0.48 12.31 -8.63
C LEU A 152 -0.30 12.50 -7.32
N THR A 153 -1.16 11.55 -7.00
CA THR A 153 -1.76 11.41 -5.67
C THR A 153 -0.70 11.06 -4.62
N GLN A 154 -1.04 11.22 -3.33
CA GLN A 154 -0.11 10.87 -2.25
C GLN A 154 0.30 9.39 -2.26
N ASP A 155 -0.64 8.50 -2.59
CA ASP A 155 -0.37 7.06 -2.70
C ASP A 155 0.54 6.73 -3.88
N GLU A 156 0.32 7.35 -5.04
CA GLU A 156 1.20 7.20 -6.19
C GLU A 156 2.61 7.76 -5.94
N ILE A 157 2.72 8.88 -5.21
CA ILE A 157 4.02 9.42 -4.77
C ILE A 157 4.74 8.42 -3.87
N ARG A 158 4.02 7.82 -2.90
CA ARG A 158 4.58 6.79 -2.01
C ARG A 158 5.08 5.59 -2.81
N LEU A 159 4.29 5.09 -3.76
CA LEU A 159 4.67 3.98 -4.65
C LEU A 159 5.90 4.33 -5.49
N ARG A 160 5.95 5.53 -6.08
CA ARG A 160 7.10 6.00 -6.85
C ARG A 160 8.38 6.03 -6.02
N ASN A 161 8.30 6.59 -4.82
CA ASN A 161 9.46 6.71 -3.94
C ASN A 161 9.97 5.31 -3.56
N LEU A 162 9.06 4.40 -3.18
CA LEU A 162 9.43 3.03 -2.86
C LEU A 162 10.11 2.31 -4.04
N LEU A 163 9.58 2.46 -5.25
CA LEU A 163 10.16 1.89 -6.46
C LEU A 163 11.54 2.47 -6.80
N ASN A 164 11.79 3.74 -6.49
CA ASN A 164 13.08 4.38 -6.71
C ASN A 164 14.14 3.96 -5.70
N ASP A 165 13.76 3.77 -4.44
CA ASP A 165 14.67 3.39 -3.35
C ASP A 165 15.33 2.02 -3.56
N ILE A 166 14.76 1.18 -4.43
CA ILE A 166 15.25 -0.19 -4.68
C ILE A 166 16.07 -0.30 -5.98
N LYS A 167 15.98 0.72 -6.84
CA LYS A 167 16.83 0.81 -8.04
C LYS A 167 18.24 1.33 -7.75
N ASN A 168 18.42 1.97 -6.59
CA ASN A 168 19.69 2.52 -6.11
C ASN A 168 20.35 1.57 -5.09
#